data_AF-A0A819E755-F1
#
_entry.id   AF-A0A819E755-F1
#
_cell.length_a   1.000
_cell.length_b   1.000
_cell.length_c   1.000
_cell.angle_alpha   90.00
_cell.angle_beta   90.00
_cell.angle_gamma   90.00
#
_symmetry.space_group_name_H-M   'P 1'
#
loop_
_entity.id
_entity.type
_entity.pdbx_description
1 polymer ?
#
loop_
_entity_poly.entity_id
_entity_poly.type
_entity_poly.pdbx_seq_one_letter_code
_entity_poly.pdbx_strand_id
1 'polypeptide(L)'
;MIDAYHKFQDDRPAIQDDPILSTLIMPIVNFFKSNEYKNSFFQLSAKQDQLTSFQKLILVTCPTYIKSYWGQLQEEIFSAIAQVTLTRASEIFEHFLPSIDDWQEPVIWSIYSLILLCQRCGNEHLLPAYDLQHKKILHHVLNIVQGKELWDVANQDSTSDKRQYRVNQLFCYSTLYIYTTTFLPELRDKLKENNITPLLIRLTKAKYDKIQFHAYRTLAAVLTDNDIKQLANPAQITTVFISYMKKTLDVIVLRQRLENLLLSLKILIQHDQIRGEFARQTDGLPLLLRCATELQFEGTKIQLRSLNILMSLTFNNEIKVLLEKNSTFIQYLRTLATSSKSPELQKIVDGILWRLFPKYETTETKFQYDVMISYSHKDKDLCHQIHKALVVNNFRVWIDLERMHGIMMQAMAEAIEQSRYILICMSDSYCVSPYCQAEAQYAFEKQRILIPLRVQMGYKPQGWLAFTISGRMYVDFIKLNFETAYAKLMSQFHQNPVDEKDVAPRLSQPNVKDAVVERYK
;
A
#
# COMPACT_ATOMS: atom_id res chain seq x y z
N MET A 1 34.02 10.68 16.16
CA MET A 1 33.33 10.52 14.87
C MET A 1 31.83 10.28 15.02
N ILE A 2 31.39 9.19 15.68
CA ILE A 2 29.94 8.90 15.80
C ILE A 2 29.20 9.93 16.68
N ASP A 3 29.81 10.47 17.74
CA ASP A 3 29.22 11.59 18.51
C ASP A 3 29.18 12.93 17.73
N ALA A 4 30.08 13.14 16.76
CA ALA A 4 29.99 14.29 15.84
C ALA A 4 28.85 14.10 14.81
N TYR A 5 28.59 12.83 14.45
CA TYR A 5 27.47 12.40 13.61
C TYR A 5 26.11 12.44 14.34
N HIS A 6 26.10 12.46 15.67
CA HIS A 6 24.89 12.57 16.51
C HIS A 6 24.31 13.99 16.59
N LYS A 7 25.07 15.05 16.23
CA LYS A 7 24.61 16.44 16.41
C LYS A 7 23.57 16.93 15.39
N PHE A 8 23.27 16.16 14.33
CA PHE A 8 22.35 16.58 13.28
C PHE A 8 21.14 15.64 13.17
N GLN A 9 19.96 16.24 13.34
CA GLN A 9 18.64 15.59 13.36
C GLN A 9 18.29 14.95 12.01
N ASP A 10 17.71 13.75 12.09
CA ASP A 10 16.67 13.13 11.25
C ASP A 10 16.73 13.10 9.70
N ASP A 11 17.69 13.76 9.07
CA ASP A 11 17.93 13.80 7.63
C ASP A 11 19.44 13.60 7.36
N ARG A 12 20.01 12.52 7.91
CA ARG A 12 21.43 12.18 7.75
C ARG A 12 21.74 11.75 6.32
N PRO A 13 22.94 12.09 5.78
CA PRO A 13 23.46 11.41 4.60
C PRO A 13 23.65 9.93 4.91
N ALA A 14 23.18 9.08 4.02
CA ALA A 14 23.52 7.65 3.97
C ALA A 14 25.02 7.45 4.24
N ILE A 15 25.39 6.60 5.21
CA ILE A 15 26.75 6.06 5.29
C ILE A 15 26.87 5.12 4.10
N GLN A 16 27.52 5.61 3.04
CA GLN A 16 27.89 4.80 1.88
C GLN A 16 29.18 4.03 2.20
N ASP A 17 29.68 3.25 1.24
CA ASP A 17 30.81 2.33 1.38
C ASP A 17 32.15 3.05 1.67
N ASP A 18 32.25 3.71 2.83
CA ASP A 18 33.47 4.23 3.39
C ASP A 18 34.32 3.04 3.89
N PRO A 19 35.58 2.90 3.44
CA PRO A 19 36.39 1.73 3.74
C PRO A 19 36.63 1.52 5.24
N ILE A 20 36.76 2.60 6.02
CA ILE A 20 37.06 2.54 7.45
C ILE A 20 35.80 2.14 8.21
N LEU A 21 34.69 2.83 7.94
CA LEU A 21 33.41 2.55 8.59
C LEU A 21 32.91 1.14 8.26
N SER A 22 33.13 0.66 7.03
CA SER A 22 32.76 -0.69 6.61
C SER A 22 33.42 -1.79 7.47
N THR A 23 34.63 -1.56 8.01
CA THR A 23 35.29 -2.52 8.92
C THR A 23 34.53 -2.77 10.23
N LEU A 24 33.69 -1.81 10.66
CA LEU A 24 32.93 -1.91 11.92
C LEU A 24 31.64 -2.73 11.77
N ILE A 25 31.18 -2.95 10.54
CA ILE A 25 29.87 -3.59 10.28
C ILE A 25 29.83 -5.01 10.85
N MET A 26 30.76 -5.87 10.44
CA MET A 26 30.72 -7.29 10.83
C MET A 26 30.90 -7.50 12.34
N PRO A 27 31.82 -6.79 13.04
CA PRO A 27 31.87 -6.81 14.50
C PRO A 27 30.55 -6.43 15.17
N ILE A 28 29.87 -5.38 14.69
CA ILE A 28 28.58 -4.94 15.24
C ILE A 28 27.49 -5.99 14.98
N VAL A 29 27.45 -6.57 13.77
CA VAL A 29 26.51 -7.64 13.40
C VAL A 29 26.70 -8.87 14.29
N ASN A 30 27.95 -9.31 14.50
CA ASN A 30 28.25 -10.44 15.37
C ASN A 30 27.86 -10.16 16.82
N PHE A 31 28.07 -8.92 17.29
CA PHE A 31 27.65 -8.51 18.62
C PHE A 31 26.12 -8.52 18.77
N PHE A 32 25.34 -8.05 17.79
CA PHE A 32 23.88 -8.16 17.86
C PHE A 32 23.38 -9.61 17.91
N LYS A 33 24.13 -10.55 17.33
CA LYS A 33 23.85 -11.99 17.43
C LYS A 33 24.25 -12.58 18.78
N SER A 34 25.12 -11.93 19.54
CA SER A 34 25.66 -12.45 20.79
C SER A 34 24.69 -12.26 21.97
N ASN A 35 24.81 -13.08 23.02
CA ASN A 35 23.93 -12.95 24.20
C ASN A 35 24.25 -11.70 25.02
N GLU A 36 25.45 -11.14 24.88
CA GLU A 36 25.88 -9.90 25.54
C GLU A 36 24.99 -8.72 25.15
N TYR A 37 24.57 -8.60 23.89
CA TYR A 37 23.64 -7.55 23.47
C TYR A 37 22.31 -7.66 24.22
N LYS A 38 21.74 -8.87 24.26
CA LYS A 38 20.50 -9.16 25.01
C LYS A 38 20.69 -8.85 26.50
N ASN A 39 21.74 -9.38 27.12
CA ASN A 39 22.01 -9.22 28.55
C ASN A 39 22.21 -7.75 28.93
N SER A 40 22.76 -6.93 28.03
CA SER A 40 22.93 -5.50 28.24
C SER A 40 21.60 -4.76 28.42
N PHE A 41 20.51 -5.23 27.81
CA PHE A 41 19.17 -4.72 28.11
C PHE A 41 18.71 -5.13 29.51
N PHE A 42 18.85 -6.41 29.87
CA PHE A 42 18.41 -6.91 31.19
C PHE A 42 19.22 -6.36 32.38
N GLN A 43 20.35 -5.72 32.13
CA GLN A 43 21.13 -4.99 33.12
C GLN A 43 20.63 -3.56 33.36
N LEU A 44 19.71 -3.03 32.53
CA LEU A 44 19.12 -1.72 32.75
C LEU A 44 18.04 -1.78 33.82
N SER A 45 18.07 -0.80 34.73
CA SER A 45 16.93 -0.53 35.62
C SER A 45 15.96 0.44 34.94
N ALA A 46 14.65 0.22 35.12
CA ALA A 46 13.61 1.15 34.65
C ALA A 46 13.86 2.61 35.10
N LYS A 47 14.45 2.76 36.30
CA LYS A 47 14.75 4.03 36.96
C LYS A 47 16.22 4.47 36.84
N GLN A 48 16.97 3.88 35.91
CA GLN A 48 18.37 4.24 35.71
C GLN A 48 18.50 5.69 35.22
N ASP A 49 19.40 6.46 35.84
CA ASP A 49 19.59 7.87 35.50
C ASP A 49 20.41 8.10 34.22
N GLN A 50 21.44 7.29 33.99
CA GLN A 50 22.36 7.43 32.85
C GLN A 50 22.88 6.09 32.34
N LEU A 51 23.07 5.97 31.03
CA LEU A 51 23.78 4.84 30.42
C LEU A 51 25.30 4.95 30.66
N THR A 52 25.95 3.84 30.97
CA THR A 52 27.42 3.78 30.91
C THR A 52 27.90 3.98 29.48
N SER A 53 29.17 4.37 29.28
CA SER A 53 29.76 4.51 27.93
C SER A 53 29.61 3.23 27.09
N PHE A 54 29.75 2.07 27.73
CA PHE A 54 29.55 0.77 27.08
C PHE A 54 28.09 0.54 26.70
N GLN A 55 27.14 0.77 27.62
CA GLN A 55 25.71 0.65 27.33
C GLN A 55 25.27 1.61 26.22
N LYS A 56 25.72 2.87 26.25
CA LYS A 56 25.44 3.85 25.19
C LYS A 56 26.01 3.37 23.85
N LEU A 57 27.23 2.85 23.81
CA LEU A 57 27.83 2.32 22.59
C LEU A 57 26.96 1.21 21.99
N ILE A 58 26.61 0.21 22.79
CA ILE A 58 25.99 -1.02 22.28
C ILE A 58 24.48 -0.92 22.08
N LEU A 59 23.75 -0.26 22.99
CA LEU A 59 22.29 -0.19 22.96
C LEU A 59 21.77 0.93 22.06
N VAL A 60 22.62 1.90 21.72
CA VAL A 60 22.21 3.09 20.98
C VAL A 60 23.08 3.33 19.76
N THR A 61 24.38 3.51 19.98
CA THR A 61 25.29 4.00 18.93
C THR A 61 25.42 2.98 17.81
N CYS A 62 25.65 1.72 18.13
CA CYS A 62 25.72 0.62 17.17
C CYS A 62 24.40 0.44 16.38
N PRO A 63 23.20 0.37 17.02
CA PRO A 63 21.93 0.29 16.28
C PRO A 63 21.72 1.46 15.33
N THR A 64 22.04 2.66 15.79
CA THR A 64 21.93 3.89 15.02
C THR A 64 22.88 3.87 13.82
N TYR A 65 24.11 3.40 14.01
CA TYR A 65 25.11 3.25 12.96
C TYR A 65 24.62 2.29 11.86
N ILE A 66 24.20 1.08 12.24
CA ILE A 66 23.70 0.07 11.29
C ILE A 66 22.48 0.58 10.52
N LYS A 67 21.55 1.29 11.17
CA LYS A 67 20.40 1.90 10.47
C LYS A 67 20.77 3.01 9.49
N SER A 68 21.88 3.69 9.73
CA SER A 68 22.39 4.76 8.87
C SER A 68 23.27 4.23 7.73
N TYR A 69 23.61 2.94 7.73
CA TYR A 69 24.33 2.31 6.62
C TYR A 69 23.40 2.05 5.43
N TRP A 70 23.82 2.56 4.28
CA TRP A 70 23.15 2.48 2.98
C TRP A 70 24.19 2.11 1.90
N GLY A 71 25.12 1.22 2.25
CA GLY A 71 26.08 0.64 1.32
C GLY A 71 25.64 -0.73 0.81
N GLN A 72 26.52 -1.38 0.06
CA GLN A 72 26.20 -2.64 -0.65
C GLN A 72 25.77 -3.80 0.25
N LEU A 73 26.26 -3.83 1.50
CA LEU A 73 25.98 -4.92 2.45
C LEU A 73 24.64 -4.78 3.18
N GLN A 74 23.83 -3.76 2.88
CA GLN A 74 22.65 -3.42 3.70
C GLN A 74 21.68 -4.60 3.84
N GLU A 75 21.35 -5.27 2.74
CA GLU A 75 20.41 -6.41 2.75
C GLU A 75 20.97 -7.60 3.52
N GLU A 76 22.25 -7.92 3.30
CA GLU A 76 22.95 -9.01 4.00
C GLU A 76 22.99 -8.79 5.51
N ILE A 77 23.28 -7.57 5.95
CA ILE A 77 23.32 -7.20 7.38
C ILE A 77 21.98 -7.46 8.05
N PHE A 78 20.88 -6.92 7.50
CA PHE A 78 19.57 -7.03 8.13
C PHE A 78 19.02 -8.46 8.03
N SER A 79 19.26 -9.16 6.92
CA SER A 79 18.95 -10.59 6.80
C SER A 79 19.67 -11.41 7.86
N ALA A 80 20.97 -11.13 8.08
CA ALA A 80 21.79 -11.86 9.04
C ALA A 80 21.34 -11.69 10.50
N ILE A 81 20.79 -10.53 10.89
CA ILE A 81 20.37 -10.26 12.27
C ILE A 81 18.86 -10.39 12.50
N ALA A 82 18.04 -10.53 11.45
CA ALA A 82 16.58 -10.43 11.53
C ALA A 82 15.97 -11.40 12.55
N GLN A 83 16.19 -12.71 12.37
CA GLN A 83 15.60 -13.73 13.24
C GLN A 83 15.96 -13.52 14.72
N VAL A 84 17.25 -13.28 14.99
CA VAL A 84 17.77 -13.11 16.35
C VAL A 84 17.24 -11.82 16.98
N THR A 85 17.24 -10.72 16.23
CA THR A 85 16.76 -9.42 16.70
C THR A 85 15.26 -9.46 17.00
N LEU A 86 14.44 -9.99 16.08
CA LEU A 86 12.99 -10.04 16.24
C LEU A 86 12.58 -10.96 17.40
N THR A 87 13.25 -12.11 17.55
CA THR A 87 12.97 -13.05 18.66
C THR A 87 13.31 -12.41 20.00
N ARG A 88 14.52 -11.85 20.14
CA ARG A 88 14.97 -11.24 21.39
C ARG A 88 14.21 -9.96 21.73
N ALA A 89 13.77 -9.20 20.73
CA ALA A 89 13.00 -7.99 20.97
C ALA A 89 11.71 -8.29 21.73
N SER A 90 11.01 -9.37 21.39
CA SER A 90 9.80 -9.81 22.13
C SER A 90 10.10 -10.00 23.62
N GLU A 91 11.16 -10.75 23.93
CA GLU A 91 11.55 -11.03 25.32
C GLU A 91 11.95 -9.76 26.09
N ILE A 92 12.65 -8.83 25.43
CA ILE A 92 13.03 -7.55 26.02
C ILE A 92 11.77 -6.70 26.29
N PHE A 93 10.83 -6.62 25.35
CA PHE A 93 9.58 -5.89 25.57
C PHE A 93 8.77 -6.47 26.73
N GLU A 94 8.64 -7.79 26.80
CA GLU A 94 7.94 -8.48 27.90
C GLU A 94 8.53 -8.13 29.27
N HIS A 95 9.85 -7.93 29.36
CA HIS A 95 10.52 -7.52 30.59
C HIS A 95 10.24 -6.07 30.99
N PHE A 96 10.29 -5.12 30.03
CA PHE A 96 10.21 -3.69 30.34
C PHE A 96 8.77 -3.15 30.41
N LEU A 97 7.86 -3.65 29.56
CA LEU A 97 6.50 -3.12 29.42
C LEU A 97 5.68 -3.07 30.72
N PRO A 98 5.78 -4.01 31.67
CA PRO A 98 5.07 -3.90 32.95
C PRO A 98 5.39 -2.64 33.75
N SER A 99 6.52 -1.98 33.47
CA SER A 99 6.99 -0.76 34.13
C SER A 99 7.01 0.47 33.20
N ILE A 100 6.22 0.45 32.11
CA ILE A 100 6.29 1.48 31.05
C ILE A 100 6.18 2.92 31.55
N ASP A 101 5.34 3.17 32.56
CA ASP A 101 5.15 4.50 33.12
C ASP A 101 6.40 4.96 33.91
N ASP A 102 7.16 4.04 34.53
CA ASP A 102 8.40 4.37 35.26
C ASP A 102 9.62 4.62 34.35
N TRP A 103 9.51 4.41 33.03
CA TRP A 103 10.67 4.45 32.13
C TRP A 103 11.36 5.83 32.12
N GLN A 104 12.63 5.81 32.47
CA GLN A 104 13.54 6.96 32.36
C GLN A 104 14.24 7.01 31.00
N GLU A 105 14.93 8.13 30.74
CA GLU A 105 15.59 8.43 29.46
C GLU A 105 16.47 7.27 28.92
N PRO A 106 17.32 6.60 29.74
CA PRO A 106 18.14 5.48 29.29
C PRO A 106 17.34 4.30 28.70
N VAL A 107 16.22 3.96 29.33
CA VAL A 107 15.36 2.85 28.88
C VAL A 107 14.62 3.26 27.61
N ILE A 108 14.02 4.46 27.59
CA ILE A 108 13.37 5.00 26.39
C ILE A 108 14.33 5.03 25.21
N TRP A 109 15.58 5.44 25.44
CA TRP A 109 16.63 5.50 24.42
C TRP A 109 16.98 4.11 23.86
N SER A 110 17.18 3.15 24.75
CA SER A 110 17.54 1.78 24.38
C SER A 110 16.38 1.07 23.66
N ILE A 111 15.15 1.22 24.17
CA ILE A 111 13.94 0.65 23.59
C ILE A 111 13.64 1.23 22.20
N TYR A 112 13.74 2.56 22.00
CA TYR A 112 13.53 3.09 20.65
C TYR A 112 14.59 2.54 19.68
N SER A 113 15.83 2.37 20.14
CA SER A 113 16.94 1.89 19.30
C SER A 113 16.73 0.44 18.88
N LEU A 114 16.12 -0.37 19.75
CA LEU A 114 15.64 -1.73 19.45
C LEU A 114 14.50 -1.72 18.41
N ILE A 115 13.47 -0.90 18.60
CA ILE A 115 12.35 -0.78 17.65
C ILE A 115 12.85 -0.38 16.25
N LEU A 116 13.82 0.53 16.21
CA LEU A 116 14.46 0.99 14.98
C LEU A 116 15.17 -0.16 14.24
N LEU A 117 15.82 -1.10 14.94
CA LEU A 117 16.38 -2.31 14.31
C LEU A 117 15.27 -3.26 13.86
N CYS A 118 14.24 -3.50 14.68
CA CYS A 118 13.10 -4.33 14.31
C CYS A 118 12.41 -3.82 13.04
N GLN A 119 12.26 -2.51 12.90
CA GLN A 119 11.68 -1.87 11.71
C GLN A 119 12.48 -2.17 10.44
N ARG A 120 13.82 -2.14 10.50
CA ARG A 120 14.67 -2.45 9.35
C ARG A 120 14.73 -3.94 9.03
N CYS A 121 14.75 -4.80 10.06
CA CYS A 121 14.66 -6.25 9.88
C CYS A 121 13.32 -6.69 9.27
N GLY A 122 12.27 -5.88 9.44
CA GLY A 122 10.93 -6.11 8.90
C GLY A 122 10.62 -5.36 7.60
N ASN A 123 11.60 -5.09 6.73
CA ASN A 123 11.32 -4.48 5.42
C ASN A 123 10.80 -5.52 4.39
N GLU A 124 10.24 -5.06 3.28
CA GLU A 124 9.38 -5.79 2.31
C GLU A 124 9.77 -7.23 1.92
N HIS A 125 11.05 -7.62 2.02
CA HIS A 125 11.54 -8.95 1.64
C HIS A 125 11.60 -9.98 2.78
N LEU A 126 11.53 -9.55 4.05
CA LEU A 126 11.74 -10.43 5.23
C LEU A 126 10.47 -10.68 6.06
N LEU A 127 9.41 -9.92 5.80
CA LEU A 127 8.19 -9.89 6.59
C LEU A 127 7.42 -11.25 6.64
N PRO A 128 7.29 -12.05 5.57
CA PRO A 128 6.55 -13.31 5.64
C PRO A 128 7.22 -14.39 6.50
N ALA A 129 8.56 -14.38 6.59
CA ALA A 129 9.32 -15.43 7.27
C ALA A 129 9.20 -15.38 8.80
N TYR A 130 8.79 -14.24 9.37
CA TYR A 130 8.78 -13.97 10.81
C TYR A 130 7.43 -13.48 11.32
N ASP A 131 6.33 -13.91 10.69
CA ASP A 131 4.97 -13.45 11.01
C ASP A 131 4.64 -13.56 12.51
N LEU A 132 5.02 -14.66 13.18
CA LEU A 132 4.78 -14.83 14.62
C LEU A 132 5.50 -13.78 15.47
N GLN A 133 6.79 -13.52 15.19
CA GLN A 133 7.57 -12.52 15.92
C GLN A 133 7.02 -11.11 15.66
N HIS A 134 6.65 -10.81 14.43
CA HIS A 134 6.04 -9.52 14.08
C HIS A 134 4.71 -9.31 14.79
N LYS A 135 3.87 -10.34 14.93
CA LYS A 135 2.62 -10.27 15.72
C LYS A 135 2.87 -9.89 17.17
N LYS A 136 3.88 -10.50 17.82
CA LYS A 136 4.25 -10.16 19.20
C LYS A 136 4.80 -8.74 19.32
N ILE A 137 5.75 -8.37 18.49
CA ILE A 137 6.34 -7.02 18.51
C ILE A 137 5.28 -5.96 18.23
N LEU A 138 4.36 -6.20 17.28
CA LEU A 138 3.26 -5.30 16.98
C LEU A 138 2.38 -5.07 18.22
N HIS A 139 2.03 -6.14 18.95
CA HIS A 139 1.30 -6.02 20.20
C HIS A 139 2.07 -5.18 21.24
N HIS A 140 3.37 -5.41 21.42
CA HIS A 140 4.20 -4.63 22.33
C HIS A 140 4.30 -3.15 21.93
N VAL A 141 4.50 -2.86 20.66
CA VAL A 141 4.60 -1.50 20.12
C VAL A 141 3.26 -0.76 20.27
N LEU A 142 2.12 -1.45 20.11
CA LEU A 142 0.80 -0.88 20.39
C LEU A 142 0.65 -0.48 21.87
N ASN A 143 1.11 -1.31 22.80
CA ASN A 143 1.10 -0.97 24.23
C ASN A 143 1.97 0.27 24.52
N ILE A 144 3.12 0.41 23.84
CA ILE A 144 3.99 1.59 23.99
C ILE A 144 3.26 2.87 23.60
N VAL A 145 2.65 2.92 22.42
CA VAL A 145 1.98 4.12 21.94
C VAL A 145 0.64 4.38 22.65
N GLN A 146 0.11 3.40 23.38
CA GLN A 146 -1.07 3.55 24.25
C GLN A 146 -0.73 4.17 25.62
N GLY A 147 0.50 3.97 26.12
CA GLY A 147 0.96 4.44 27.43
C GLY A 147 0.66 5.92 27.70
N LYS A 148 0.03 6.20 28.85
CA LYS A 148 -0.48 7.52 29.19
C LYS A 148 0.65 8.49 29.57
N GLU A 149 1.58 8.06 30.41
CA GLU A 149 2.68 8.93 30.85
C GLU A 149 3.56 9.37 29.66
N LEU A 150 3.92 8.41 28.80
CA LEU A 150 4.70 8.74 27.59
C LEU A 150 3.92 9.66 26.64
N TRP A 151 2.60 9.47 26.51
CA TRP A 151 1.77 10.38 25.71
C TRP A 151 1.77 11.81 26.28
N ASP A 152 1.65 11.95 27.59
CA ASP A 152 1.65 13.26 28.26
C ASP A 152 3.00 13.96 28.05
N VAL A 153 4.12 13.24 28.22
CA VAL A 153 5.47 13.74 27.94
C VAL A 153 5.64 14.17 26.48
N ALA A 154 5.20 13.36 25.51
CA ALA A 154 5.29 13.68 24.09
C ALA A 154 4.59 15.02 23.74
N ASN A 155 3.54 15.38 24.47
CA ASN A 155 2.69 16.53 24.20
C ASN A 155 2.92 17.74 25.12
N GLN A 156 4.00 17.76 25.90
CA GLN A 156 4.44 18.96 26.61
C GLN A 156 4.90 20.06 25.63
N ASP A 157 4.96 21.32 26.06
CA ASP A 157 5.43 22.45 25.23
C ASP A 157 6.96 22.66 25.26
N SER A 158 7.70 21.75 25.87
CA SER A 158 9.13 21.93 26.19
C SER A 158 10.08 21.42 25.09
N THR A 159 10.27 22.22 24.03
CA THR A 159 11.15 21.87 22.90
C THR A 159 12.62 21.57 23.28
N SER A 160 13.07 21.96 24.47
CA SER A 160 14.43 21.72 24.98
C SER A 160 14.56 20.51 25.94
N ASP A 161 13.48 19.80 26.27
CA ASP A 161 13.57 18.64 27.16
C ASP A 161 14.09 17.39 26.42
N LYS A 162 15.19 16.84 26.94
CA LYS A 162 15.80 15.61 26.44
C LYS A 162 14.84 14.42 26.56
N ARG A 163 14.09 14.30 27.67
CA ARG A 163 13.14 13.19 27.86
C ARG A 163 12.03 13.28 26.83
N GLN A 164 11.42 14.46 26.65
CA GLN A 164 10.44 14.69 25.59
C GLN A 164 10.97 14.34 24.20
N TYR A 165 12.19 14.75 23.84
CA TYR A 165 12.79 14.38 22.56
C TYR A 165 12.88 12.86 22.38
N ARG A 166 13.34 12.12 23.41
CA ARG A 166 13.41 10.64 23.33
C ARG A 166 12.06 9.99 23.20
N VAL A 167 11.07 10.48 23.93
CA VAL A 167 9.70 9.98 23.83
C VAL A 167 9.12 10.23 22.43
N ASN A 168 9.35 11.42 21.86
CA ASN A 168 8.94 11.73 20.49
C ASN A 168 9.60 10.78 19.47
N GLN A 169 10.87 10.45 19.64
CA GLN A 169 11.57 9.47 18.80
C GLN A 169 11.02 8.05 19.00
N LEU A 170 10.78 7.63 20.24
CA LEU A 170 10.15 6.36 20.57
C LEU A 170 8.79 6.22 19.88
N PHE A 171 7.91 7.23 19.99
CA PHE A 171 6.61 7.25 19.34
C PHE A 171 6.74 7.28 17.81
N CYS A 172 7.67 8.07 17.27
CA CYS A 172 7.89 8.16 15.82
C CYS A 172 8.25 6.80 15.22
N TYR A 173 9.22 6.09 15.80
CA TYR A 173 9.63 4.78 15.28
C TYR A 173 8.61 3.68 15.59
N SER A 174 7.90 3.78 16.71
CA SER A 174 6.77 2.88 17.03
C SER A 174 5.64 3.01 16.02
N THR A 175 5.22 4.24 15.71
CA THR A 175 4.17 4.49 14.71
C THR A 175 4.63 4.16 13.29
N LEU A 176 5.90 4.39 12.96
CA LEU A 176 6.48 3.91 11.70
C LEU A 176 6.46 2.38 11.62
N TYR A 177 6.81 1.66 12.69
CA TYR A 177 6.75 0.20 12.73
C TYR A 177 5.34 -0.30 12.48
N ILE A 178 4.35 0.25 13.21
CA ILE A 178 2.92 -0.05 13.00
C ILE A 178 2.54 0.18 11.52
N TYR A 179 2.89 1.32 10.95
CA TYR A 179 2.62 1.59 9.55
C TYR A 179 3.25 0.55 8.61
N THR A 180 4.51 0.18 8.80
CA THR A 180 5.18 -0.81 7.94
C THR A 180 4.55 -2.20 8.03
N THR A 181 4.00 -2.59 9.19
CA THR A 181 3.26 -3.85 9.31
C THR A 181 1.99 -3.88 8.46
N THR A 182 1.43 -2.72 8.09
CA THR A 182 0.26 -2.67 7.21
C THR A 182 0.54 -3.20 5.81
N PHE A 183 1.80 -3.34 5.40
CA PHE A 183 2.14 -3.92 4.10
C PHE A 183 1.90 -5.44 4.02
N LEU A 184 1.80 -6.13 5.16
CA LEU A 184 1.37 -7.52 5.22
C LEU A 184 -0.15 -7.62 5.45
N PRO A 185 -0.88 -8.38 4.63
CA PRO A 185 -2.31 -8.61 4.82
C PRO A 185 -2.65 -9.15 6.22
N GLU A 186 -1.92 -10.15 6.72
CA GLU A 186 -2.23 -10.83 7.98
C GLU A 186 -2.11 -9.89 9.19
N LEU A 187 -1.07 -9.04 9.21
CA LEU A 187 -0.87 -8.06 10.28
C LEU A 187 -1.84 -6.87 10.14
N ARG A 188 -2.13 -6.44 8.92
CA ARG A 188 -3.14 -5.41 8.65
C ARG A 188 -4.52 -5.85 9.14
N ASP A 189 -4.90 -7.09 8.88
CA ASP A 189 -6.17 -7.63 9.36
C ASP A 189 -6.17 -7.72 10.89
N LYS A 190 -5.04 -8.10 11.50
CA LYS A 190 -4.91 -8.08 12.96
C LYS A 190 -5.09 -6.69 13.56
N LEU A 191 -4.58 -5.66 12.89
CA LEU A 191 -4.78 -4.26 13.30
C LEU A 191 -6.26 -3.87 13.23
N LYS A 192 -6.98 -4.29 12.18
CA LYS A 192 -8.43 -4.07 12.04
C LYS A 192 -9.21 -4.78 13.14
N GLU A 193 -8.88 -6.03 13.45
CA GLU A 193 -9.51 -6.81 14.54
C GLU A 193 -9.35 -6.13 15.91
N ASN A 194 -8.20 -5.50 16.16
CA ASN A 194 -7.90 -4.83 17.42
C ASN A 194 -8.56 -3.44 17.58
N ASN A 195 -9.41 -3.02 16.64
CA ASN A 195 -10.07 -1.70 16.64
C ASN A 195 -9.11 -0.53 16.94
N ILE A 196 -8.00 -0.45 16.21
CA ILE A 196 -6.95 0.55 16.48
C ILE A 196 -7.33 1.98 16.07
N THR A 197 -8.45 2.18 15.39
CA THR A 197 -8.86 3.48 14.84
C THR A 197 -8.91 4.61 15.88
N PRO A 198 -9.48 4.43 17.10
CA PRO A 198 -9.46 5.48 18.13
C PRO A 198 -8.05 5.86 18.59
N LEU A 199 -7.14 4.88 18.70
CA LEU A 199 -5.75 5.12 19.03
C LEU A 199 -5.06 5.94 17.93
N LEU A 200 -5.26 5.58 16.66
CA LEU A 200 -4.70 6.33 15.55
C LEU A 200 -5.23 7.78 15.49
N ILE A 201 -6.53 7.98 15.73
CA ILE A 201 -7.14 9.33 15.86
C ILE A 201 -6.56 10.12 17.04
N ARG A 202 -6.16 9.47 18.13
CA ARG A 202 -5.41 10.13 19.20
C ARG A 202 -4.04 10.57 18.70
N LEU A 203 -3.31 9.67 18.03
CA LEU A 203 -1.95 9.92 17.53
C LEU A 203 -1.89 11.02 16.45
N THR A 204 -2.96 11.22 15.66
CA THR A 204 -3.02 12.35 14.71
C THR A 204 -3.04 13.72 15.38
N LYS A 205 -3.30 13.79 16.70
CA LYS A 205 -3.27 15.02 17.50
C LYS A 205 -1.93 15.28 18.18
N ALA A 206 -0.92 14.41 17.98
CA ALA A 206 0.39 14.55 18.61
C ALA A 206 1.09 15.85 18.20
N LYS A 207 1.79 16.56 19.10
CA LYS A 207 2.53 17.78 18.73
C LYS A 207 3.67 17.52 17.74
N TYR A 208 4.30 16.35 17.81
CA TYR A 208 5.38 15.99 16.89
C TYR A 208 4.84 15.51 15.54
N ASP A 209 5.19 16.25 14.49
CA ASP A 209 4.61 16.11 13.14
C ASP A 209 4.81 14.71 12.54
N LYS A 210 5.93 14.03 12.82
CA LYS A 210 6.18 12.69 12.29
C LYS A 210 5.23 11.63 12.85
N ILE A 211 4.83 11.77 14.11
CA ILE A 211 3.85 10.86 14.73
C ILE A 211 2.51 11.01 14.00
N GLN A 212 2.06 12.25 13.77
CA GLN A 212 0.84 12.52 13.02
C GLN A 212 0.92 11.90 11.62
N PHE A 213 2.03 12.12 10.92
CA PHE A 213 2.26 11.61 9.58
C PHE A 213 2.15 10.09 9.52
N HIS A 214 2.81 9.36 10.42
CA HIS A 214 2.70 7.89 10.48
C HIS A 214 1.28 7.44 10.85
N ALA A 215 0.60 8.12 11.78
CA ALA A 215 -0.78 7.81 12.15
C ALA A 215 -1.74 7.94 10.97
N TYR A 216 -1.67 9.02 10.20
CA TYR A 216 -2.48 9.22 9.00
C TYR A 216 -2.19 8.18 7.90
N ARG A 217 -0.93 7.77 7.74
CA ARG A 217 -0.56 6.70 6.81
C ARG A 217 -1.06 5.33 7.24
N THR A 218 -1.08 5.05 8.55
CA THR A 218 -1.67 3.81 9.07
C THR A 218 -3.19 3.83 8.89
N LEU A 219 -3.85 4.95 9.21
CA LEU A 219 -5.29 5.15 8.94
C LEU A 219 -5.60 4.86 7.47
N ALA A 220 -4.80 5.40 6.55
CA ALA A 220 -4.93 5.14 5.11
C ALA A 220 -4.93 3.66 4.73
N ALA A 221 -4.21 2.82 5.48
CA ALA A 221 -4.09 1.40 5.19
C ALA A 221 -5.13 0.52 5.90
N VAL A 222 -5.75 1.00 6.98
CA VAL A 222 -6.66 0.18 7.82
C VAL A 222 -8.11 0.62 7.76
N LEU A 223 -8.40 1.89 7.45
CA LEU A 223 -9.77 2.41 7.42
C LEU A 223 -10.61 1.69 6.36
N THR A 224 -11.81 1.31 6.76
CA THR A 224 -12.87 0.84 5.87
C THR A 224 -13.82 1.99 5.52
N ASP A 225 -14.67 1.80 4.51
CA ASP A 225 -15.71 2.80 4.21
C ASP A 225 -16.66 3.03 5.40
N ASN A 226 -16.89 2.01 6.24
CA ASN A 226 -17.71 2.16 7.43
C ASN A 226 -17.01 3.01 8.50
N ASP A 227 -15.70 2.80 8.71
CA ASP A 227 -14.92 3.61 9.65
C ASP A 227 -14.90 5.07 9.22
N ILE A 228 -14.71 5.33 7.92
CA ILE A 228 -14.67 6.68 7.35
C ILE A 228 -16.00 7.41 7.55
N LYS A 229 -17.14 6.73 7.37
CA LYS A 229 -18.47 7.30 7.61
C LYS A 229 -18.69 7.70 9.07
N GLN A 230 -18.01 7.05 10.01
CA GLN A 230 -18.11 7.33 11.43
C GLN A 230 -17.13 8.41 11.91
N LEU A 231 -16.21 8.89 11.05
CA LEU A 231 -15.29 9.96 11.41
C LEU A 231 -16.05 11.27 11.60
N ALA A 232 -15.78 11.96 12.72
CA ALA A 232 -16.36 13.27 12.99
C ALA A 232 -15.94 14.36 11.97
N ASN A 233 -14.74 14.24 11.40
CA ASN A 233 -14.23 15.17 10.39
C ASN A 233 -13.35 14.44 9.36
N PRO A 234 -13.94 13.80 8.33
CA PRO A 234 -13.20 13.12 7.27
C PRO A 234 -12.32 14.08 6.45
N ALA A 235 -12.71 15.35 6.32
CA ALA A 235 -11.96 16.37 5.58
C ALA A 235 -10.60 16.69 6.22
N GLN A 236 -10.46 16.47 7.54
CA GLN A 236 -9.19 16.65 8.23
C GLN A 236 -8.10 15.73 7.65
N ILE A 237 -8.44 14.52 7.22
CA ILE A 237 -7.47 13.60 6.59
C ILE A 237 -6.89 14.26 5.34
N THR A 238 -7.74 14.73 4.43
CA THR A 238 -7.29 15.33 3.17
C THR A 238 -6.54 16.64 3.41
N THR A 239 -6.97 17.46 4.37
CA THR A 239 -6.27 18.70 4.77
C THR A 239 -4.84 18.42 5.23
N VAL A 240 -4.64 17.40 6.06
CA VAL A 240 -3.31 17.07 6.56
C VAL A 240 -2.42 16.55 5.45
N PHE A 241 -2.93 15.66 4.59
CA PHE A 241 -2.16 15.18 3.42
C PHE A 241 -1.74 16.34 2.52
N ILE A 242 -2.64 17.26 2.19
CA ILE A 242 -2.34 18.43 1.36
C ILE A 242 -1.31 19.35 2.03
N SER A 243 -1.43 19.60 3.34
CA SER A 243 -0.44 20.35 4.13
C SER A 243 0.96 19.74 4.07
N TYR A 244 1.08 18.42 4.23
CA TYR A 244 2.38 17.73 4.10
C TYR A 244 2.91 17.74 2.67
N MET A 245 2.05 17.64 1.65
CA MET A 245 2.46 17.78 0.25
C MET A 245 3.11 19.15 0.05
N LYS A 246 2.47 20.24 0.50
CA LYS A 246 3.04 21.61 0.43
C LYS A 246 4.41 21.71 1.09
N LYS A 247 4.60 21.10 2.27
CA LYS A 247 5.88 21.15 3.01
C LYS A 247 7.00 20.33 2.37
N THR A 248 6.67 19.33 1.56
CA THR A 248 7.65 18.34 1.06
C THR A 248 7.95 18.47 -0.43
N LEU A 249 7.02 19.02 -1.22
CA LEU A 249 7.10 19.08 -2.68
C LEU A 249 8.38 19.74 -3.17
N ASP A 250 8.72 20.91 -2.63
CA ASP A 250 9.84 21.73 -3.08
C ASP A 250 11.16 21.45 -2.29
N VAL A 251 11.19 20.41 -1.46
CA VAL A 251 12.35 20.09 -0.61
C VAL A 251 12.97 18.74 -1.01
N ILE A 252 14.10 18.79 -1.72
CA ILE A 252 14.78 17.61 -2.31
C ILE A 252 15.04 16.50 -1.26
N VAL A 253 15.52 16.87 -0.07
CA VAL A 253 15.81 15.90 1.00
C VAL A 253 14.55 15.19 1.51
N LEU A 254 13.37 15.78 1.33
CA LEU A 254 12.08 15.22 1.74
C LEU A 254 11.35 14.46 0.61
N ARG A 255 11.97 14.26 -0.54
CA ARG A 255 11.38 13.58 -1.71
C ARG A 255 10.84 12.18 -1.38
N GLN A 256 11.56 11.39 -0.58
CA GLN A 256 11.06 10.08 -0.13
C GLN A 256 9.82 10.19 0.75
N ARG A 257 9.71 11.26 1.57
CA ARG A 257 8.52 11.52 2.39
C ARG A 257 7.33 11.88 1.51
N LEU A 258 7.53 12.69 0.47
CA LEU A 258 6.50 13.00 -0.53
C LEU A 258 6.03 11.74 -1.27
N GLU A 259 6.95 10.89 -1.72
CA GLU A 259 6.60 9.63 -2.40
C GLU A 259 5.70 8.74 -1.51
N ASN A 260 6.10 8.59 -0.24
CA ASN A 260 5.37 7.82 0.77
C ASN A 260 3.98 8.39 1.09
N LEU A 261 3.87 9.72 1.09
CA LEU A 261 2.61 10.44 1.26
C LEU A 261 1.67 10.15 0.09
N LEU A 262 2.16 10.25 -1.15
CA LEU A 262 1.39 9.92 -2.35
C LEU A 262 0.95 8.45 -2.40
N LEU A 263 1.81 7.52 -1.97
CA LEU A 263 1.43 6.11 -1.86
C LEU A 263 0.23 5.93 -0.93
N SER A 264 0.23 6.61 0.22
CA SER A 264 -0.83 6.49 1.22
C SER A 264 -2.11 7.21 0.74
N LEU A 265 -1.96 8.36 0.10
CA LEU A 265 -3.07 9.12 -0.49
C LEU A 265 -3.77 8.34 -1.61
N LYS A 266 -3.02 7.60 -2.44
CA LYS A 266 -3.57 6.73 -3.48
C LYS A 266 -4.57 5.71 -2.91
N ILE A 267 -4.28 5.14 -1.74
CA ILE A 267 -5.16 4.16 -1.08
C ILE A 267 -6.41 4.86 -0.55
N LEU A 268 -6.24 5.98 0.14
CA LEU A 268 -7.34 6.76 0.73
C LEU A 268 -8.35 7.26 -0.31
N ILE A 269 -7.88 7.75 -1.46
CA ILE A 269 -8.74 8.29 -2.53
C ILE A 269 -9.58 7.20 -3.21
N GLN A 270 -9.37 5.91 -2.91
CA GLN A 270 -10.28 4.85 -3.37
C GLN A 270 -11.63 4.89 -2.63
N HIS A 271 -11.67 5.49 -1.44
CA HIS A 271 -12.90 5.70 -0.69
C HIS A 271 -13.63 6.95 -1.21
N ASP A 272 -14.88 6.79 -1.66
CA ASP A 272 -15.64 7.86 -2.32
C ASP A 272 -15.82 9.10 -1.44
N GLN A 273 -16.00 8.92 -0.12
CA GLN A 273 -16.11 10.04 0.81
C GLN A 273 -14.81 10.85 0.90
N ILE A 274 -13.65 10.19 1.04
CA ILE A 274 -12.34 10.86 1.09
C ILE A 274 -11.99 11.50 -0.25
N ARG A 275 -12.30 10.81 -1.36
CA ARG A 275 -12.18 11.35 -2.72
C ARG A 275 -12.98 12.65 -2.89
N GLY A 276 -14.23 12.66 -2.40
CA GLY A 276 -15.08 13.85 -2.38
C GLY A 276 -14.51 14.97 -1.52
N GLU A 277 -14.05 14.68 -0.30
CA GLU A 277 -13.41 15.69 0.55
C GLU A 277 -12.11 16.24 -0.04
N PHE A 278 -11.35 15.41 -0.75
CA PHE A 278 -10.14 15.87 -1.45
C PHE A 278 -10.50 16.80 -2.61
N ALA A 279 -11.53 16.45 -3.39
CA ALA A 279 -11.99 17.23 -4.54
C ALA A 279 -12.46 18.64 -4.15
N ARG A 280 -13.05 18.79 -2.96
CA ARG A 280 -13.48 20.10 -2.43
C ARG A 280 -12.34 21.02 -2.00
N GLN A 281 -11.12 20.49 -1.81
CA GLN A 281 -9.98 21.31 -1.39
C GLN A 281 -9.29 21.96 -2.59
N THR A 282 -9.20 23.29 -2.56
CA THR A 282 -8.66 24.11 -3.66
C THR A 282 -7.21 23.76 -4.03
N ASP A 283 -6.40 23.38 -3.05
CA ASP A 283 -4.96 23.21 -3.23
C ASP A 283 -4.54 21.79 -3.62
N GLY A 284 -5.44 20.80 -3.46
CA GLY A 284 -5.11 19.39 -3.67
C GLY A 284 -4.76 19.06 -5.11
N LEU A 285 -5.65 19.41 -6.05
CA LEU A 285 -5.47 19.15 -7.47
C LEU A 285 -4.23 19.88 -8.06
N PRO A 286 -4.00 21.19 -7.79
CA PRO A 286 -2.79 21.88 -8.25
C PRO A 286 -1.49 21.20 -7.80
N LEU A 287 -1.39 20.75 -6.55
CA LEU A 287 -0.17 20.08 -6.06
C LEU A 287 0.06 18.74 -6.76
N LEU A 288 -1.00 17.96 -7.01
CA LEU A 288 -0.88 16.71 -7.75
C LEU A 288 -0.48 16.93 -9.21
N LEU A 289 -0.99 17.98 -9.85
CA LEU A 289 -0.57 18.37 -11.20
C LEU A 289 0.92 18.73 -11.21
N ARG A 290 1.40 19.53 -10.26
CA ARG A 290 2.84 19.82 -10.11
C ARG A 290 3.68 18.54 -9.96
N CYS A 291 3.28 17.63 -9.07
CA CYS A 291 3.97 16.34 -8.90
C CYS A 291 3.94 15.45 -10.16
N ALA A 292 2.94 15.62 -11.03
CA ALA A 292 2.81 14.86 -12.28
C ALA A 292 3.59 15.49 -13.44
N THR A 293 3.64 16.82 -13.54
CA THR A 293 4.09 17.52 -14.77
C THR A 293 5.44 18.24 -14.65
N GLU A 294 5.92 18.55 -13.45
CA GLU A 294 7.20 19.26 -13.29
C GLU A 294 8.40 18.37 -13.62
N LEU A 295 9.38 18.95 -14.33
CA LEU A 295 10.60 18.27 -14.79
C LEU A 295 11.36 17.54 -13.67
N GLN A 296 11.36 18.09 -12.45
CA GLN A 296 12.07 17.48 -11.31
C GLN A 296 11.51 16.12 -10.87
N PHE A 297 10.30 15.76 -11.31
CA PHE A 297 9.64 14.49 -11.02
C PHE A 297 9.52 13.57 -12.24
N GLU A 298 9.94 13.99 -13.42
CA GLU A 298 9.86 13.20 -14.65
C GLU A 298 10.61 11.87 -14.52
N GLY A 299 9.96 10.77 -14.89
CA GLY A 299 10.49 9.41 -14.77
C GLY A 299 10.56 8.86 -13.34
N THR A 300 10.11 9.61 -12.33
CA THR A 300 10.18 9.19 -10.93
C THR A 300 8.91 8.46 -10.46
N LYS A 301 9.02 7.74 -9.33
CA LYS A 301 7.86 7.15 -8.65
C LYS A 301 6.83 8.21 -8.21
N ILE A 302 7.25 9.45 -7.98
CA ILE A 302 6.34 10.56 -7.61
C ILE A 302 5.41 10.90 -8.77
N GLN A 303 5.93 11.05 -9.98
CA GLN A 303 5.12 11.29 -11.18
C GLN A 303 4.11 10.16 -11.38
N LEU A 304 4.58 8.91 -11.37
CA LEU A 304 3.71 7.74 -11.56
C LEU A 304 2.60 7.70 -10.50
N ARG A 305 2.92 7.90 -9.21
CA ARG A 305 1.92 7.90 -8.13
C ARG A 305 0.92 9.04 -8.26
N SER A 306 1.38 10.22 -8.67
CA SER A 306 0.53 11.39 -8.87
C SER A 306 -0.45 11.17 -10.02
N LEU A 307 0.01 10.63 -11.16
CA LEU A 307 -0.87 10.23 -12.27
C LEU A 307 -1.87 9.15 -11.86
N ASN A 308 -1.45 8.17 -11.05
CA ASN A 308 -2.37 7.18 -10.49
C ASN A 308 -3.47 7.81 -9.63
N ILE A 309 -3.12 8.79 -8.80
CA ILE A 309 -4.10 9.51 -7.99
C ILE A 309 -5.04 10.33 -8.88
N LEU A 310 -4.49 11.08 -9.85
CA LEU A 310 -5.28 11.87 -10.80
C LEU A 310 -6.28 10.99 -11.56
N MET A 311 -5.85 9.81 -12.02
CA MET A 311 -6.74 8.79 -12.60
C MET A 311 -7.88 8.43 -11.66
N SER A 312 -7.59 8.08 -10.40
CA SER A 312 -8.65 7.79 -9.41
C SER A 312 -9.53 9.00 -9.07
N LEU A 313 -9.03 10.23 -9.20
CA LEU A 313 -9.82 11.44 -8.98
C LEU A 313 -10.78 11.73 -10.14
N THR A 314 -10.52 11.26 -11.37
CA THR A 314 -11.46 11.41 -12.50
C THR A 314 -12.79 10.66 -12.31
N PHE A 315 -12.93 9.86 -11.25
CA PHE A 315 -14.22 9.27 -10.82
C PHE A 315 -15.12 10.27 -10.07
N ASN A 316 -14.58 11.42 -9.71
CA ASN A 316 -15.36 12.56 -9.27
C ASN A 316 -15.65 13.48 -10.47
N ASN A 317 -16.92 13.78 -10.72
CA ASN A 317 -17.35 14.56 -11.89
C ASN A 317 -16.80 16.00 -11.90
N GLU A 318 -16.67 16.66 -10.75
CA GLU A 318 -16.13 18.02 -10.67
C GLU A 318 -14.66 18.04 -11.08
N ILE A 319 -13.85 17.11 -10.55
CA ILE A 319 -12.44 16.98 -10.92
C ILE A 319 -12.29 16.57 -12.39
N LYS A 320 -13.12 15.65 -12.88
CA LYS A 320 -13.13 15.26 -14.30
C LYS A 320 -13.32 16.48 -15.21
N VAL A 321 -14.34 17.30 -14.95
CA VAL A 321 -14.61 18.53 -15.74
C VAL A 321 -13.46 19.53 -15.63
N LEU A 322 -12.83 19.68 -14.46
CA LEU A 322 -11.67 20.56 -14.29
C LEU A 322 -10.47 20.08 -15.11
N LEU A 323 -10.21 18.78 -15.15
CA LEU A 323 -9.13 18.18 -15.93
C LEU A 323 -9.39 18.24 -17.44
N GLU A 324 -10.64 18.02 -17.89
CA GLU A 324 -11.06 18.17 -19.29
C GLU A 324 -10.83 19.59 -19.83
N LYS A 325 -10.95 20.61 -18.98
CA LYS A 325 -10.72 22.01 -19.34
C LYS A 325 -9.24 22.42 -19.29
N ASN A 326 -8.36 21.59 -18.71
CA ASN A 326 -6.94 21.90 -18.58
C ASN A 326 -6.16 21.47 -19.83
N SER A 327 -6.15 22.33 -20.85
CA SER A 327 -5.50 22.06 -22.14
C SER A 327 -4.01 21.76 -22.00
N THR A 328 -3.30 22.45 -21.10
CA THR A 328 -1.87 22.22 -20.82
C THR A 328 -1.61 20.82 -20.30
N PHE A 329 -2.40 20.36 -19.32
CA PHE A 329 -2.29 19.01 -18.78
C PHE A 329 -2.65 17.94 -19.82
N ILE A 330 -3.68 18.18 -20.64
CA ILE A 330 -4.06 17.25 -21.71
C ILE A 330 -2.95 17.14 -22.76
N GLN A 331 -2.35 18.26 -23.16
CA GLN A 331 -1.22 18.25 -24.10
C GLN A 331 -0.03 17.50 -23.50
N TYR A 332 0.28 17.74 -22.22
CA TYR A 332 1.30 17.01 -21.49
C TYR A 332 1.07 15.49 -21.52
N LEU A 333 -0.16 15.03 -21.21
CA LEU A 333 -0.53 13.61 -21.28
C LEU A 333 -0.33 13.05 -22.70
N ARG A 334 -0.79 13.75 -23.74
CA ARG A 334 -0.62 13.30 -25.13
C ARG A 334 0.85 13.18 -25.53
N THR A 335 1.68 14.13 -25.12
CA THR A 335 3.14 14.05 -25.34
C THR A 335 3.71 12.84 -24.60
N LEU A 336 3.39 12.69 -23.31
CA LEU A 336 3.91 11.60 -22.48
C LEU A 336 3.50 10.21 -22.99
N ALA A 337 2.29 10.07 -23.54
CA ALA A 337 1.81 8.82 -24.17
C ALA A 337 2.74 8.37 -25.31
N THR A 338 3.26 9.32 -26.09
CA THR A 338 4.12 9.05 -27.25
C THR A 338 5.61 9.01 -26.93
N SER A 339 6.07 9.77 -25.93
CA SER A 339 7.50 9.94 -25.64
C SER A 339 8.03 9.01 -24.54
N SER A 340 7.17 8.57 -23.62
CA SER A 340 7.59 7.74 -22.48
C SER A 340 8.03 6.36 -22.95
N LYS A 341 9.13 5.85 -22.37
CA LYS A 341 9.57 4.45 -22.52
C LYS A 341 9.04 3.51 -21.43
N SER A 342 8.40 4.05 -20.38
CA SER A 342 7.84 3.24 -19.29
C SER A 342 6.43 2.76 -19.67
N PRO A 343 6.21 1.43 -19.75
CA PRO A 343 4.88 0.87 -20.00
C PRO A 343 3.86 1.28 -18.94
N GLU A 344 4.28 1.40 -17.68
CA GLU A 344 3.39 1.81 -16.58
C GLU A 344 2.92 3.25 -16.74
N LEU A 345 3.80 4.15 -17.18
CA LEU A 345 3.46 5.55 -17.47
C LEU A 345 2.54 5.66 -18.68
N GLN A 346 2.82 4.93 -19.77
CA GLN A 346 1.95 4.90 -20.95
C GLN A 346 0.54 4.41 -20.56
N LYS A 347 0.46 3.29 -19.82
CA LYS A 347 -0.81 2.72 -19.36
C LYS A 347 -1.64 3.71 -18.54
N ILE A 348 -1.03 4.45 -17.60
CA ILE A 348 -1.78 5.39 -16.75
C ILE A 348 -2.23 6.62 -17.51
N VAL A 349 -1.41 7.10 -18.44
CA VAL A 349 -1.75 8.22 -19.32
C VAL A 349 -2.93 7.84 -20.22
N ASP A 350 -2.90 6.67 -20.84
CA ASP A 350 -4.01 6.16 -21.65
C ASP A 350 -5.28 5.99 -20.81
N GLY A 351 -5.13 5.49 -19.57
CA GLY A 351 -6.18 5.44 -18.55
C GLY A 351 -6.88 6.79 -18.35
N ILE A 352 -6.09 7.82 -18.08
CA ILE A 352 -6.61 9.16 -17.82
C ILE A 352 -7.27 9.72 -19.08
N LEU A 353 -6.59 9.65 -20.23
CA LEU A 353 -7.11 10.17 -21.49
C LEU A 353 -8.43 9.50 -21.88
N TRP A 354 -8.56 8.18 -21.73
CA TRP A 354 -9.80 7.46 -22.00
C TRP A 354 -10.93 7.88 -21.04
N ARG A 355 -10.64 8.13 -19.76
CA ARG A 355 -11.67 8.60 -18.82
C ARG A 355 -12.15 10.02 -19.08
N LEU A 356 -11.25 10.91 -19.52
CA LEU A 356 -11.59 12.28 -19.89
C LEU A 356 -12.28 12.34 -21.25
N PHE A 357 -11.81 11.55 -22.21
CA PHE A 357 -12.28 11.53 -23.60
C PHE A 357 -12.51 10.10 -24.07
N PRO A 358 -13.58 9.44 -23.59
CA PRO A 358 -13.88 8.08 -24.01
C PRO A 358 -14.18 8.07 -25.51
N LYS A 359 -13.47 7.22 -26.24
CA LYS A 359 -13.78 6.94 -27.65
C LYS A 359 -14.82 5.84 -27.66
N TYR A 360 -16.05 6.20 -28.03
CA TYR A 360 -17.13 5.23 -28.22
C TYR A 360 -17.19 4.85 -29.69
N GLU A 361 -16.71 3.67 -30.04
CA GLU A 361 -16.94 3.07 -31.35
C GLU A 361 -17.97 1.96 -31.15
N THR A 362 -19.23 2.16 -31.55
CA THR A 362 -20.16 1.02 -31.67
C THR A 362 -20.93 1.10 -32.98
N THR A 363 -20.67 0.13 -33.85
CA THR A 363 -21.52 -0.22 -35.00
C THR A 363 -21.87 -1.71 -35.07
N GLU A 364 -21.32 -2.57 -34.20
CA GLU A 364 -21.61 -4.01 -34.23
C GLU A 364 -22.65 -4.44 -33.19
N THR A 365 -23.62 -5.24 -33.63
CA THR A 365 -24.78 -5.68 -32.85
C THR A 365 -24.62 -7.07 -32.22
N LYS A 366 -23.44 -7.70 -32.31
CA LYS A 366 -23.23 -9.10 -31.88
C LYS A 366 -22.04 -9.27 -30.93
N PHE A 367 -22.17 -10.13 -29.94
CA PHE A 367 -21.12 -10.44 -28.97
C PHE A 367 -20.07 -11.42 -29.56
N GLN A 368 -18.82 -10.97 -29.63
CA GLN A 368 -17.66 -11.79 -30.05
C GLN A 368 -17.18 -12.73 -28.93
N TYR A 369 -17.37 -12.33 -27.68
CA TYR A 369 -17.01 -13.10 -26.49
C TYR A 369 -18.24 -13.41 -25.64
N ASP A 370 -18.24 -14.61 -25.06
CA ASP A 370 -19.27 -14.98 -24.10
C ASP A 370 -18.96 -14.35 -22.74
N VAL A 371 -17.68 -14.36 -22.35
CA VAL A 371 -17.22 -13.95 -21.01
C VAL A 371 -15.97 -13.11 -21.13
N MET A 372 -15.90 -11.99 -20.40
CA MET A 372 -14.66 -11.31 -20.07
C MET A 372 -14.36 -11.49 -18.58
N ILE A 373 -13.09 -11.76 -18.26
CA ILE A 373 -12.62 -11.87 -16.87
C ILE A 373 -11.89 -10.59 -16.49
N SER A 374 -12.52 -9.77 -15.65
CA SER A 374 -11.91 -8.57 -15.05
C SER A 374 -11.29 -8.95 -13.71
N TYR A 375 -9.96 -8.81 -13.60
CA TYR A 375 -9.20 -9.22 -12.42
C TYR A 375 -7.98 -8.35 -12.17
N SER A 376 -7.47 -8.36 -10.95
CA SER A 376 -6.16 -7.77 -10.65
C SER A 376 -5.06 -8.78 -10.97
N HIS A 377 -3.97 -8.35 -11.61
CA HIS A 377 -2.84 -9.25 -11.92
C HIS A 377 -2.21 -9.94 -10.69
N LYS A 378 -2.51 -9.48 -9.47
CA LYS A 378 -2.11 -10.18 -8.23
C LYS A 378 -2.89 -11.49 -8.01
N ASP A 379 -4.07 -11.62 -8.61
CA ASP A 379 -4.97 -12.76 -8.49
C ASP A 379 -4.92 -13.67 -9.74
N LYS A 380 -3.84 -13.56 -10.53
CA LYS A 380 -3.73 -14.18 -11.87
C LYS A 380 -3.90 -15.70 -11.87
N ASP A 381 -3.36 -16.40 -10.87
CA ASP A 381 -3.24 -17.85 -10.92
C ASP A 381 -4.63 -18.51 -10.90
N LEU A 382 -5.50 -18.08 -9.98
CA LEU A 382 -6.88 -18.53 -9.91
C LEU A 382 -7.71 -18.07 -11.11
N CYS A 383 -7.54 -16.82 -11.57
CA CYS A 383 -8.28 -16.30 -12.73
C CYS A 383 -7.92 -17.03 -14.03
N HIS A 384 -6.65 -17.42 -14.20
CA HIS A 384 -6.19 -18.25 -15.32
C HIS A 384 -6.73 -19.67 -15.24
N GLN A 385 -6.88 -20.24 -14.04
CA GLN A 385 -7.54 -21.53 -13.85
C GLN A 385 -9.02 -21.47 -14.26
N ILE A 386 -9.75 -20.42 -13.85
CA ILE A 386 -11.15 -20.19 -14.25
C ILE A 386 -11.25 -20.04 -15.77
N HIS A 387 -10.37 -19.24 -16.38
CA HIS A 387 -10.29 -19.08 -17.83
C HIS A 387 -10.14 -20.44 -18.55
N LYS A 388 -9.16 -21.26 -18.14
CA LYS A 388 -8.92 -22.59 -18.74
C LYS A 388 -10.16 -23.47 -18.64
N ALA A 389 -10.83 -23.51 -17.49
CA ALA A 389 -12.04 -24.30 -17.29
C ALA A 389 -13.18 -23.85 -18.22
N LEU A 390 -13.40 -22.54 -18.37
CA LEU A 390 -14.43 -22.00 -19.26
C LEU A 390 -14.15 -22.32 -20.74
N VAL A 391 -12.90 -22.17 -21.19
CA VAL A 391 -12.50 -22.52 -22.57
C VAL A 391 -12.71 -24.01 -22.86
N VAL A 392 -12.37 -24.90 -21.91
CA VAL A 392 -12.63 -26.35 -22.03
C VAL A 392 -14.13 -26.65 -22.13
N ASN A 393 -14.99 -25.81 -21.54
CA ASN A 393 -16.45 -25.90 -21.64
C ASN A 393 -17.02 -25.10 -22.82
N ASN A 394 -16.19 -24.81 -23.85
CA ASN A 394 -16.57 -24.14 -25.11
C ASN A 394 -17.09 -22.69 -24.97
N PHE A 395 -16.66 -21.95 -23.95
CA PHE A 395 -16.89 -20.50 -23.89
C PHE A 395 -15.80 -19.73 -24.65
N ARG A 396 -16.19 -18.69 -25.39
CA ARG A 396 -15.28 -17.67 -25.94
C ARG A 396 -14.95 -16.68 -24.82
N VAL A 397 -13.78 -16.83 -24.22
CA VAL A 397 -13.37 -16.03 -23.06
C VAL A 397 -12.31 -15.02 -23.45
N TRP A 398 -12.51 -13.76 -23.06
CA TRP A 398 -11.49 -12.72 -23.10
C TRP A 398 -10.86 -12.55 -21.70
N ILE A 399 -9.54 -12.50 -21.64
CA ILE A 399 -8.78 -12.20 -20.42
C ILE A 399 -7.43 -11.58 -20.80
N ASP A 400 -6.98 -10.59 -20.03
CA ASP A 400 -5.65 -10.00 -20.17
C ASP A 400 -4.58 -10.98 -19.61
N LEU A 401 -3.99 -11.84 -20.47
CA LEU A 401 -2.97 -12.85 -20.09
C LEU A 401 -1.54 -12.29 -20.06
N GLU A 402 -1.21 -11.44 -21.02
CA GLU A 402 0.09 -10.80 -21.17
C GLU A 402 -0.14 -9.33 -20.97
N ARG A 403 0.48 -8.69 -19.96
CA ARG A 403 0.41 -7.24 -19.70
C ARG A 403 0.38 -6.51 -21.05
N MET A 404 -0.81 -6.15 -21.54
CA MET A 404 -0.90 -5.69 -22.93
C MET A 404 -0.02 -4.44 -23.07
N HIS A 405 0.89 -4.44 -24.05
CA HIS A 405 1.71 -3.27 -24.36
C HIS A 405 0.95 -2.47 -25.43
N GLY A 406 0.53 -1.23 -25.14
CA GLY A 406 -0.18 -0.37 -26.11
C GLY A 406 -1.43 0.31 -25.55
N ILE A 407 -2.40 0.63 -26.41
CA ILE A 407 -3.66 1.35 -26.11
C ILE A 407 -4.63 0.45 -25.31
N MET A 408 -4.25 0.14 -24.07
CA MET A 408 -4.91 -0.90 -23.25
C MET A 408 -6.38 -0.61 -22.98
N MET A 409 -6.76 0.67 -22.83
CA MET A 409 -8.12 1.03 -22.44
C MET A 409 -9.13 0.89 -23.58
N GLN A 410 -8.72 1.10 -24.84
CA GLN A 410 -9.62 0.88 -25.98
C GLN A 410 -9.90 -0.62 -26.15
N ALA A 411 -8.85 -1.45 -26.16
CA ALA A 411 -9.01 -2.90 -26.23
C ALA A 411 -9.85 -3.46 -25.07
N MET A 412 -9.68 -2.91 -23.86
CA MET A 412 -10.51 -3.24 -22.70
C MET A 412 -11.98 -2.83 -22.89
N ALA A 413 -12.22 -1.61 -23.38
CA ALA A 413 -13.58 -1.12 -23.66
C ALA A 413 -14.26 -1.96 -24.75
N GLU A 414 -13.54 -2.28 -25.82
CA GLU A 414 -13.99 -3.18 -26.89
C GLU A 414 -14.29 -4.58 -26.34
N ALA A 415 -13.43 -5.13 -25.47
CA ALA A 415 -13.68 -6.42 -24.85
C ALA A 415 -14.96 -6.41 -24.00
N ILE A 416 -15.22 -5.34 -23.23
CA ILE A 416 -16.45 -5.18 -22.46
C ILE A 416 -17.65 -5.06 -23.40
N GLU A 417 -17.52 -4.32 -24.49
CA GLU A 417 -18.58 -4.14 -25.47
C GLU A 417 -18.89 -5.42 -26.25
N GLN A 418 -17.87 -6.24 -26.53
CA GLN A 418 -18.01 -7.49 -27.26
C GLN A 418 -18.26 -8.69 -26.34
N SER A 419 -18.23 -8.50 -25.03
CA SER A 419 -18.51 -9.55 -24.03
C SER A 419 -19.90 -9.40 -23.45
N ARG A 420 -20.52 -10.55 -23.19
CA ARG A 420 -21.84 -10.62 -22.57
C ARG A 420 -21.79 -10.60 -21.05
N TYR A 421 -21.00 -11.53 -20.51
CA TYR A 421 -20.78 -11.67 -19.08
C TYR A 421 -19.44 -11.05 -18.70
N ILE A 422 -19.42 -10.31 -17.59
CA ILE A 422 -18.18 -9.79 -17.01
C ILE A 422 -18.00 -10.43 -15.65
N LEU A 423 -16.98 -11.28 -15.51
CA LEU A 423 -16.61 -11.83 -14.21
C LEU A 423 -15.81 -10.77 -13.46
N ILE A 424 -16.32 -10.35 -12.30
CA ILE A 424 -15.68 -9.37 -11.43
C ILE A 424 -14.93 -10.13 -10.34
N CYS A 425 -13.63 -10.37 -10.53
CA CYS A 425 -12.79 -11.09 -9.58
C CYS A 425 -12.38 -10.20 -8.41
N MET A 426 -13.19 -10.24 -7.35
CA MET A 426 -13.09 -9.35 -6.20
C MET A 426 -11.95 -9.72 -5.24
N SER A 427 -11.08 -8.74 -5.00
CA SER A 427 -10.00 -8.75 -4.02
C SER A 427 -9.72 -7.31 -3.54
N ASP A 428 -8.92 -7.14 -2.49
CA ASP A 428 -8.42 -5.82 -2.07
C ASP A 428 -7.67 -5.14 -3.21
N SER A 429 -6.87 -5.91 -3.95
CA SER A 429 -6.06 -5.39 -5.05
C SER A 429 -6.90 -4.98 -6.27
N TYR A 430 -8.02 -5.65 -6.49
CA TYR A 430 -9.04 -5.25 -7.48
C TYR A 430 -9.69 -3.93 -7.09
N CYS A 431 -10.13 -3.81 -5.82
CA CYS A 431 -10.85 -2.63 -5.33
C CYS A 431 -10.03 -1.34 -5.41
N VAL A 432 -8.71 -1.42 -5.22
CA VAL A 432 -7.81 -0.25 -5.26
C VAL A 432 -7.21 0.03 -6.65
N SER A 433 -7.57 -0.75 -7.66
CA SER A 433 -7.09 -0.58 -9.02
C SER A 433 -8.02 0.37 -9.79
N PRO A 434 -7.55 1.56 -10.21
CA PRO A 434 -8.38 2.47 -11.01
C PRO A 434 -8.80 1.88 -12.36
N TYR A 435 -8.02 0.94 -12.92
CA TYR A 435 -8.38 0.24 -14.15
C TYR A 435 -9.54 -0.73 -13.92
N CYS A 436 -9.46 -1.55 -12.89
CA CYS A 436 -10.55 -2.46 -12.51
C CYS A 436 -11.82 -1.67 -12.16
N GLN A 437 -11.68 -0.52 -11.49
CA GLN A 437 -12.80 0.38 -11.24
C GLN A 437 -13.41 0.92 -12.55
N ALA A 438 -12.57 1.33 -13.52
CA ALA A 438 -13.04 1.80 -14.82
C ALA A 438 -13.75 0.70 -15.61
N GLU A 439 -13.18 -0.52 -15.64
CA GLU A 439 -13.79 -1.70 -16.28
C GLU A 439 -15.16 -2.03 -15.69
N ALA A 440 -15.24 -2.14 -14.36
CA ALA A 440 -16.47 -2.50 -13.67
C ALA A 440 -17.57 -1.44 -13.86
N GLN A 441 -17.21 -0.14 -13.80
CA GLN A 441 -18.15 0.94 -14.09
C GLN A 441 -18.59 0.94 -15.54
N TYR A 442 -17.66 0.77 -16.48
CA TYR A 442 -17.99 0.75 -17.90
C TYR A 442 -18.90 -0.41 -18.27
N ALA A 443 -18.61 -1.60 -17.74
CA ALA A 443 -19.46 -2.77 -17.88
C ALA A 443 -20.86 -2.54 -17.28
N PHE A 444 -20.95 -1.87 -16.13
CA PHE A 444 -22.22 -1.49 -15.52
C PHE A 444 -23.01 -0.49 -16.38
N GLU A 445 -22.35 0.56 -16.90
CA GLU A 445 -22.94 1.56 -17.79
C GLU A 445 -23.45 0.93 -19.09
N LYS A 446 -22.72 -0.03 -19.66
CA LYS A 446 -23.11 -0.82 -20.85
C LYS A 446 -24.09 -1.95 -20.54
N GLN A 447 -24.62 -2.00 -19.31
CA GLN A 447 -25.61 -2.97 -18.85
C GLN A 447 -25.17 -4.43 -19.08
N ARG A 448 -23.87 -4.72 -18.95
CA ARG A 448 -23.34 -6.08 -19.04
C ARG A 448 -23.75 -6.91 -17.82
N ILE A 449 -23.83 -8.22 -18.00
CA ILE A 449 -24.19 -9.14 -16.91
C ILE A 449 -22.95 -9.35 -16.04
N LEU A 450 -22.89 -8.62 -14.94
CA LEU A 450 -21.80 -8.74 -13.97
C LEU A 450 -22.01 -10.00 -13.11
N ILE A 451 -21.01 -10.86 -13.01
CA ILE A 451 -20.99 -12.01 -12.11
C ILE A 451 -19.84 -11.83 -11.12
N PRO A 452 -20.11 -11.50 -9.86
CA PRO A 452 -19.06 -11.27 -8.88
C PRO A 452 -18.44 -12.60 -8.41
N LEU A 453 -17.11 -12.67 -8.41
CA LEU A 453 -16.36 -13.81 -7.89
C LEU A 453 -15.52 -13.37 -6.70
N ARG A 454 -15.56 -14.09 -5.59
CA ARG A 454 -14.62 -13.87 -4.48
C ARG A 454 -13.37 -14.71 -4.69
N VAL A 455 -12.24 -14.05 -4.92
CA VAL A 455 -10.93 -14.67 -5.20
C VAL A 455 -9.88 -14.39 -4.12
N GLN A 456 -10.25 -13.69 -3.05
CA GLN A 456 -9.39 -13.45 -1.89
C GLN A 456 -10.09 -13.89 -0.60
N MET A 457 -9.35 -14.57 0.28
CA MET A 457 -9.84 -15.00 1.60
C MET A 457 -10.27 -13.81 2.44
N GLY A 458 -11.42 -13.94 3.12
CA GLY A 458 -11.92 -12.90 4.03
C GLY A 458 -12.42 -11.61 3.36
N TYR A 459 -12.18 -11.42 2.06
CA TYR A 459 -12.55 -10.19 1.37
C TYR A 459 -14.08 -9.97 1.39
N LYS A 460 -14.45 -8.72 1.66
CA LYS A 460 -15.83 -8.23 1.60
C LYS A 460 -15.84 -6.97 0.72
N PRO A 461 -16.65 -6.92 -0.34
CA PRO A 461 -16.76 -5.73 -1.17
C PRO A 461 -17.28 -4.55 -0.34
N GLN A 462 -16.67 -3.38 -0.56
CA GLN A 462 -17.05 -2.11 0.08
C GLN A 462 -17.09 -0.99 -0.97
N GLY A 463 -17.56 0.19 -0.57
CA GLY A 463 -17.53 1.40 -1.38
C GLY A 463 -18.13 1.23 -2.77
N TRP A 464 -17.45 1.81 -3.77
CA TRP A 464 -17.86 1.79 -5.17
C TRP A 464 -18.16 0.36 -5.67
N LEU A 465 -17.34 -0.63 -5.29
CA LEU A 465 -17.49 -2.00 -5.77
C LEU A 465 -18.75 -2.64 -5.22
N ALA A 466 -19.03 -2.45 -3.92
CA ALA A 466 -20.25 -2.94 -3.30
C ALA A 466 -21.51 -2.37 -3.97
N PHE A 467 -21.49 -1.10 -4.36
CA PHE A 467 -22.59 -0.50 -5.14
C PHE A 467 -22.69 -1.11 -6.54
N THR A 468 -21.58 -1.26 -7.27
CA THR A 468 -21.56 -1.83 -8.63
C THR A 468 -22.12 -3.25 -8.68
N ILE A 469 -21.78 -4.09 -7.71
CA ILE A 469 -22.22 -5.49 -7.65
C ILE A 469 -23.43 -5.72 -6.75
N SER A 470 -24.05 -4.66 -6.22
CA SER A 470 -25.22 -4.76 -5.35
C SER A 470 -26.35 -5.55 -6.01
N GLY A 471 -27.08 -6.34 -5.22
CA GLY A 471 -28.18 -7.20 -5.69
C GLY A 471 -27.74 -8.47 -6.43
N ARG A 472 -26.44 -8.76 -6.53
CA ARG A 472 -25.91 -9.96 -7.20
C ARG A 472 -25.30 -10.94 -6.20
N MET A 473 -25.56 -12.23 -6.38
CA MET A 473 -24.90 -13.26 -5.60
C MET A 473 -23.48 -13.48 -6.12
N TYR A 474 -22.51 -13.54 -5.21
CA TYR A 474 -21.13 -13.85 -5.59
C TYR A 474 -20.85 -15.36 -5.52
N VAL A 475 -19.97 -15.83 -6.40
CA VAL A 475 -19.41 -17.19 -6.34
C VAL A 475 -18.09 -17.15 -5.59
N ASP A 476 -17.93 -18.05 -4.63
CA ASP A 476 -16.80 -18.02 -3.70
C ASP A 476 -15.78 -19.13 -4.02
N PHE A 477 -14.71 -18.77 -4.72
CA PHE A 477 -13.66 -19.70 -5.13
C PHE A 477 -12.62 -19.97 -4.02
N ILE A 478 -12.74 -19.30 -2.87
CA ILE A 478 -11.81 -19.47 -1.75
C ILE A 478 -12.40 -20.34 -0.65
N LYS A 479 -13.68 -20.15 -0.32
CA LYS A 479 -14.35 -20.99 0.69
C LYS A 479 -14.71 -22.37 0.15
N LEU A 480 -14.99 -22.47 -1.14
CA LEU A 480 -15.37 -23.71 -1.81
C LEU A 480 -14.16 -24.30 -2.53
N ASN A 481 -14.15 -25.62 -2.73
CA ASN A 481 -13.23 -26.21 -3.71
C ASN A 481 -13.58 -25.72 -5.12
N PHE A 482 -12.58 -25.74 -6.01
CA PHE A 482 -12.69 -25.19 -7.36
C PHE A 482 -13.88 -25.78 -8.13
N GLU A 483 -14.06 -27.11 -8.09
CA GLU A 483 -15.14 -27.82 -8.79
C GLU A 483 -16.54 -27.34 -8.35
N THR A 484 -16.74 -27.17 -7.05
CA THR A 484 -18.03 -26.71 -6.50
C THR A 484 -18.28 -25.24 -6.81
N ALA A 485 -17.25 -24.40 -6.72
CA ALA A 485 -17.34 -22.99 -7.11
C ALA A 485 -17.64 -22.86 -8.60
N TYR A 486 -16.95 -23.63 -9.44
CA TYR A 486 -17.13 -23.64 -10.89
C TYR A 486 -18.54 -24.10 -11.29
N ALA A 487 -19.07 -25.14 -10.67
CA ALA A 487 -20.47 -25.56 -10.91
C ALA A 487 -21.48 -24.44 -10.57
N LYS A 488 -21.23 -23.67 -9.52
CA LYS A 488 -22.04 -22.48 -9.18
C LYS A 488 -21.86 -21.34 -10.18
N LEU A 489 -20.66 -21.13 -10.72
CA LEU A 489 -20.44 -20.18 -11.80
C LEU A 489 -21.25 -20.58 -13.05
N MET A 490 -21.23 -21.87 -13.42
CA MET A 490 -22.00 -22.38 -14.54
C MET A 490 -23.52 -22.19 -14.34
N SER A 491 -24.03 -22.35 -13.11
CA SER A 491 -25.44 -22.09 -12.84
C SER A 491 -25.82 -20.61 -13.00
N GLN A 492 -24.91 -19.66 -12.72
CA GLN A 492 -25.14 -18.23 -13.00
C GLN A 492 -25.30 -17.92 -14.49
N PHE A 493 -24.55 -18.61 -15.37
CA PHE A 493 -24.74 -18.47 -16.81
C PHE A 493 -26.08 -19.05 -17.28
N HIS A 494 -26.52 -20.17 -16.72
CA HIS A 494 -27.81 -20.76 -17.08
C HIS A 494 -29.01 -19.94 -16.62
N GLN A 495 -28.90 -19.20 -15.52
CA GLN A 495 -29.95 -18.30 -15.03
C GLN A 495 -30.15 -17.05 -15.90
N ASN A 496 -29.21 -16.77 -16.80
CA ASN A 496 -29.25 -15.61 -17.67
C ASN A 496 -29.07 -16.01 -19.16
N PRO A 497 -29.88 -16.91 -19.74
CA PRO A 497 -29.61 -17.51 -21.04
C PRO A 497 -29.54 -16.49 -22.21
N VAL A 498 -28.82 -16.84 -23.27
CA VAL A 498 -28.55 -16.00 -24.46
C VAL A 498 -29.63 -16.17 -25.53
N ASP A 499 -30.05 -15.08 -26.18
CA ASP A 499 -30.73 -15.15 -27.48
C ASP A 499 -29.66 -15.38 -28.56
N GLU A 500 -29.71 -16.51 -29.27
CA GLU A 500 -28.72 -16.90 -30.28
C GLU A 500 -28.53 -15.85 -31.39
N LYS A 501 -29.51 -14.95 -31.58
CA LYS A 501 -29.44 -13.86 -32.57
C LYS A 501 -28.37 -12.81 -32.24
N ASP A 502 -28.05 -12.64 -30.97
CA ASP A 502 -27.11 -11.63 -30.46
C ASP A 502 -25.65 -12.14 -30.44
N VAL A 503 -25.42 -13.38 -30.86
CA VAL A 503 -24.13 -14.05 -30.80
C VAL A 503 -23.48 -14.07 -32.18
N ALA A 504 -22.22 -13.63 -32.25
CA ALA A 504 -21.43 -13.77 -33.49
C ALA A 504 -21.25 -15.26 -33.82
N PRO A 505 -21.27 -15.67 -35.12
CA PRO A 505 -21.10 -17.06 -35.50
C PRO A 505 -19.82 -17.64 -34.91
N ARG A 506 -19.87 -18.88 -34.43
CA ARG A 506 -18.67 -19.58 -33.97
C ARG A 506 -17.77 -19.81 -35.18
N LEU A 507 -16.65 -19.11 -35.26
CA LEU A 507 -15.58 -19.48 -36.18
C LEU A 507 -15.15 -20.90 -35.81
N SER A 508 -15.10 -21.80 -36.79
CA SER A 508 -14.59 -23.16 -36.61
C SER A 508 -13.15 -23.09 -36.12
N GLN A 509 -12.94 -23.22 -34.81
CA GLN A 509 -11.61 -23.32 -34.24
C GLN A 509 -11.01 -24.67 -34.65
N PRO A 510 -9.74 -24.73 -35.05
CA PRO A 510 -9.05 -26.00 -35.22
C PRO A 510 -9.11 -26.79 -33.90
N ASN A 511 -9.31 -28.10 -33.99
CA ASN A 511 -9.50 -29.00 -32.86
C ASN A 511 -8.51 -28.70 -31.71
N VAL A 512 -9.05 -28.25 -30.57
CA VAL A 512 -8.31 -27.82 -29.37
C VAL A 512 -7.51 -28.97 -28.71
N LYS A 513 -7.66 -30.22 -29.19
CA LYS A 513 -6.82 -31.35 -28.72
C LYS A 513 -5.36 -31.25 -29.15
N ASP A 514 -5.04 -30.57 -30.26
CA ASP A 514 -3.67 -30.55 -30.80
C ASP A 514 -2.89 -29.26 -30.45
N ALA A 515 -3.58 -28.16 -30.09
CA ALA A 515 -2.94 -26.86 -29.87
C ALA A 515 -2.37 -26.63 -28.45
N VAL A 516 -2.69 -27.50 -27.49
CA VAL A 516 -2.23 -27.36 -26.09
C VAL A 516 -0.80 -27.91 -25.89
N VAL A 517 -0.29 -28.72 -26.82
CA VAL A 517 1.04 -29.36 -26.68
C VAL A 517 2.17 -28.53 -27.28
N GLU A 518 1.93 -27.68 -28.29
CA GLU A 518 3.01 -26.97 -28.99
C GLU A 518 3.37 -25.58 -28.45
N ARG A 519 2.59 -24.99 -27.53
CA ARG A 519 2.90 -23.68 -26.92
C ARG A 519 3.55 -23.74 -25.53
N TYR A 520 3.83 -24.95 -25.02
CA TYR A 520 4.47 -25.18 -23.71
C TYR A 520 5.71 -26.10 -23.78
N LYS A 521 6.47 -26.00 -24.87
CA LYS A 521 7.92 -26.26 -24.90
C LYS A 521 8.62 -24.93 -25.14
#